data_AF-A0A924QPD1-F1
#
_entry.id   AF-A0A924QPD1-F1
#
_cell.length_a   1.000
_cell.length_b   1.000
_cell.length_c   1.000
_cell.angle_alpha   90.00
_cell.angle_beta   90.00
_cell.angle_gamma   90.00
#
_symmetry.space_group_name_H-M   'P 1'
#
loop_
_entity.id
_entity.type
_entity.pdbx_description
1 polymer ?
#
loop_
_entity_poly.entity_id
_entity_poly.type
_entity_poly.pdbx_seq_one_letter_code
_entity_poly.pdbx_strand_id
1 'polypeptide(L)'
;MKSSYKILQESLNVDTLIVNLRSRFDSFTDKRAKNSSISLTDILMNAYAIFSLKYSSLLQKKHLSTVMAYLMLLAFHNDQLVQRCSKTFQATWKMTKTKPRLWVTLRAVFMVKPFQNFKELYDYMACMYQIKIE
;
A
#
# COMPACT_ATOMS: atom_id res chain seq x y z
N MET A 1 -2.50 11.51 40.59
CA MET A 1 -1.66 11.03 39.47
C MET A 1 -2.46 10.07 38.62
N LYS A 2 -2.81 10.41 37.36
CA LYS A 2 -3.43 9.43 36.45
C LYS A 2 -2.44 8.26 36.29
N SER A 3 -2.90 7.04 36.57
CA SER A 3 -2.10 5.82 36.41
C SER A 3 -1.46 5.79 35.02
N SER A 4 -0.19 5.40 34.92
CA SER A 4 0.59 5.34 33.66
C SER A 4 -0.18 4.62 32.53
N TYR A 5 -1.02 3.64 32.89
CA TYR A 5 -1.94 2.96 32.00
C TYR A 5 -2.98 3.88 31.32
N LYS A 6 -3.57 4.84 32.03
CA LYS A 6 -4.55 5.79 31.46
C LYS A 6 -3.89 6.76 30.48
N ILE A 7 -2.65 7.14 30.72
CA ILE A 7 -1.88 7.99 29.79
C ILE A 7 -1.57 7.22 28.51
N LEU A 8 -1.16 5.95 28.63
CA LEU A 8 -0.95 5.06 27.49
C LEU A 8 -2.26 4.80 26.73
N GLN A 9 -3.37 4.58 27.42
CA GLN A 9 -4.68 4.37 26.81
C GLN A 9 -5.21 5.62 26.10
N GLU A 10 -5.04 6.82 26.67
CA GLU A 10 -5.36 8.10 26.01
C GLU A 10 -4.46 8.33 24.79
N SER A 11 -3.18 7.96 24.84
CA SER A 11 -2.26 8.07 23.70
C SER A 11 -2.51 7.04 22.58
N LEU A 12 -3.13 5.91 22.93
CA LEU A 12 -3.56 4.84 22.01
C LEU A 12 -5.01 5.03 21.54
N ASN A 13 -5.67 6.13 21.93
CA ASN A 13 -6.98 6.44 21.40
C ASN A 13 -6.85 6.66 19.88
N VAL A 14 -7.67 5.92 19.13
CA VAL A 14 -7.73 5.95 17.67
C VAL A 14 -7.89 7.39 17.16
N ASP A 15 -8.65 8.22 17.87
CA ASP A 15 -8.85 9.62 17.51
C ASP A 15 -7.55 10.43 17.59
N THR A 16 -6.76 10.23 18.65
CA THR A 16 -5.45 10.89 18.83
C THR A 16 -4.45 10.44 17.77
N LEU A 17 -4.48 9.15 17.40
CA LEU A 17 -3.66 8.61 16.32
C LEU A 17 -4.06 9.22 14.96
N ILE A 18 -5.35 9.37 14.68
CA ILE A 18 -5.87 9.98 13.46
C ILE A 18 -5.44 11.45 13.36
N VAL A 19 -5.50 12.22 14.46
CA VAL A 19 -5.05 13.61 14.49
C VAL A 19 -3.55 13.72 14.23
N ASN A 20 -2.73 12.89 14.88
CA ASN A 20 -1.29 12.85 14.64
C ASN A 20 -0.94 12.45 13.20
N LEU A 21 -1.69 11.50 12.63
CA LEU A 21 -1.52 11.05 11.26
C LEU A 21 -1.88 12.16 10.26
N ARG A 22 -2.94 12.94 10.50
CA ARG A 22 -3.27 14.13 9.71
C ARG A 22 -2.17 15.19 9.76
N SER A 23 -1.64 15.49 10.95
CA SER A 23 -0.53 16.45 11.12
C SER A 23 0.73 16.01 10.37
N ARG A 24 1.04 14.70 10.39
CA ARG A 24 2.14 14.15 9.59
C ARG A 24 1.90 14.26 8.10
N PHE A 25 0.68 14.01 7.63
CA PHE A 25 0.37 14.15 6.21
C PHE A 25 0.46 15.59 5.72
N ASP A 26 0.16 16.56 6.58
CA ASP A 26 0.30 17.98 6.26
C ASP A 26 1.77 18.41 6.13
N SER A 27 2.68 17.71 6.80
CA SER A 27 4.13 17.96 6.66
C SER A 27 4.69 17.55 5.29
N PHE A 28 3.95 16.76 4.50
CA PHE A 28 4.38 16.38 3.16
C PHE A 28 4.18 17.53 2.17
N THR A 29 5.27 17.92 1.50
CA THR A 29 5.21 18.92 0.43
C THR A 29 4.42 18.37 -0.76
N ASP A 30 3.27 19.00 -1.06
CA ASP A 30 2.48 18.67 -2.24
C ASP A 30 3.19 19.19 -3.50
N LYS A 31 3.68 18.26 -4.33
CA LYS A 31 4.36 18.56 -5.61
C LYS A 31 3.39 18.63 -6.80
N ARG A 32 2.08 18.51 -6.57
CA ARG A 32 1.08 18.54 -7.64
C ARG A 32 0.88 19.95 -8.17
N ALA A 33 0.34 20.04 -9.38
CA ALA A 33 0.07 21.33 -10.02
C ALA A 33 -0.92 22.17 -9.18
N LYS A 34 -0.77 23.51 -9.25
CA LYS A 34 -1.57 24.50 -8.48
C LYS A 34 -3.07 24.50 -8.81
N ASN A 35 -3.50 23.77 -9.83
CA ASN A 35 -4.91 23.58 -10.19
C ASN A 35 -5.60 22.47 -9.38
N SER A 36 -4.95 21.91 -8.36
CA SER A 36 -5.52 20.84 -7.54
C SER A 36 -6.69 21.36 -6.70
N SER A 37 -7.86 20.75 -6.89
CA SER A 37 -9.09 21.10 -6.16
C SER A 37 -9.16 20.49 -4.75
N ILE A 38 -8.18 19.66 -4.37
CA ILE A 38 -8.19 18.86 -3.13
C ILE A 38 -6.77 18.83 -2.56
N SER A 39 -6.64 19.14 -1.27
CA SER A 39 -5.37 19.02 -0.54
C SER A 39 -4.88 17.57 -0.52
N LEU A 40 -3.55 17.38 -0.62
CA LEU A 40 -2.94 16.05 -0.55
C LEU A 40 -3.24 15.38 0.79
N THR A 41 -3.24 16.15 1.87
CA THR A 41 -3.60 15.71 3.22
C THR A 41 -4.98 15.07 3.23
N ASP A 42 -5.97 15.70 2.60
CA ASP A 42 -7.34 15.17 2.57
C ASP A 42 -7.46 13.90 1.73
N ILE A 43 -6.69 13.77 0.64
CA ILE A 43 -6.66 12.53 -0.16
C ILE A 43 -6.10 11.37 0.66
N LEU A 44 -5.00 11.60 1.39
CA LEU A 44 -4.36 10.58 2.21
C LEU A 44 -5.25 10.18 3.41
N MET A 45 -5.93 11.14 4.03
CA MET A 45 -6.92 10.86 5.09
C MET A 45 -8.12 10.08 4.57
N ASN A 46 -8.62 10.40 3.38
CA ASN A 46 -9.68 9.63 2.73
C ASN A 46 -9.21 8.20 2.40
N ALA A 47 -7.99 8.03 1.88
CA ALA A 47 -7.41 6.71 1.65
C ALA A 47 -7.30 5.89 2.94
N TYR A 48 -6.85 6.51 4.04
CA TYR A 48 -6.79 5.87 5.35
C TYR A 48 -8.18 5.42 5.83
N ALA A 49 -9.21 6.27 5.69
CA ALA A 49 -10.57 5.92 6.07
C ALA A 49 -11.14 4.73 5.26
N ILE A 50 -10.85 4.66 3.96
CA ILE A 50 -11.28 3.55 3.09
C ILE A 50 -10.59 2.23 3.49
N PHE A 51 -9.27 2.23 3.61
CA PHE A 51 -8.52 0.98 3.77
C PHE A 51 -8.40 0.50 5.21
N SER A 52 -8.18 1.43 6.16
CA SER A 52 -7.96 1.06 7.56
C SER A 52 -9.27 0.91 8.31
N LEU A 53 -10.20 1.86 8.12
CA LEU A 53 -11.42 1.91 8.91
C LEU A 53 -12.63 1.28 8.19
N LYS A 54 -12.53 1.02 6.88
CA LYS A 54 -13.63 0.53 6.04
C LYS A 54 -14.91 1.38 6.13
N TYR A 55 -14.82 2.64 6.59
CA TYR A 55 -15.97 3.51 6.73
C TYR A 55 -16.32 4.16 5.40
N SER A 56 -17.41 3.69 4.78
CA SER A 56 -17.96 4.27 3.56
C SER A 56 -18.65 5.64 3.78
N SER A 57 -18.93 6.00 5.04
CA SER A 57 -19.76 7.16 5.41
C SER A 57 -19.00 8.47 5.69
N LEU A 58 -17.72 8.40 6.10
CA LEU A 58 -16.86 9.59 6.29
C LEU A 58 -16.46 10.26 4.96
N LEU A 59 -16.80 9.60 3.85
CA LEU A 59 -16.64 10.04 2.49
C LEU A 59 -17.88 10.81 2.03
N GLN A 60 -17.96 12.10 2.36
CA GLN A 60 -18.97 12.98 1.76
C GLN A 60 -18.64 13.23 0.26
N LYS A 61 -18.96 12.22 -0.55
CA LYS A 61 -19.44 12.17 -1.94
C LYS A 61 -18.82 12.98 -3.09
N LYS A 62 -17.93 13.97 -2.89
CA LYS A 62 -17.49 14.81 -4.03
C LYS A 62 -16.23 14.31 -4.76
N HIS A 63 -15.37 13.53 -4.10
CA HIS A 63 -14.05 13.17 -4.65
C HIS A 63 -13.65 11.70 -4.48
N LEU A 64 -14.61 10.82 -4.13
CA LEU A 64 -14.35 9.38 -3.94
C LEU A 64 -13.75 8.74 -5.19
N SER A 65 -14.35 9.00 -6.34
CA SER A 65 -13.86 8.48 -7.63
C SER A 65 -12.45 8.97 -7.93
N THR A 66 -12.14 10.22 -7.60
CA THR A 66 -10.82 10.82 -7.78
C THR A 66 -9.77 10.20 -6.86
N VAL A 67 -10.08 10.03 -5.57
CA VAL A 67 -9.18 9.37 -4.60
C VAL A 67 -8.96 7.91 -4.97
N MET A 68 -10.03 7.19 -5.33
CA MET A 68 -9.94 5.81 -5.82
C MET A 68 -9.10 5.72 -7.11
N ALA A 69 -9.29 6.66 -8.04
CA ALA A 69 -8.48 6.73 -9.26
C ALA A 69 -7.00 6.97 -8.93
N TYR A 70 -6.68 7.87 -8.01
CA TYR A 70 -5.29 8.09 -7.58
C TYR A 70 -4.68 6.85 -6.93
N LEU A 71 -5.43 6.15 -6.07
CA LEU A 71 -4.97 4.90 -5.44
C LEU A 71 -4.76 3.79 -6.47
N MET A 72 -5.66 3.66 -7.45
CA MET A 72 -5.53 2.71 -8.54
C MET A 72 -4.29 3.03 -9.40
N LEU A 73 -4.08 4.30 -9.74
CA LEU A 73 -2.92 4.74 -10.50
C LEU A 73 -1.62 4.54 -9.72
N LEU A 74 -1.64 4.75 -8.40
CA LEU A 74 -0.48 4.52 -7.52
C LEU A 74 -0.16 3.03 -7.38
N ALA A 75 -1.17 2.18 -7.20
CA ALA A 75 -1.00 0.73 -7.19
C ALA A 75 -0.46 0.22 -8.54
N PHE A 76 -0.98 0.74 -9.65
CA PHE A 76 -0.48 0.41 -10.98
C PHE A 76 0.96 0.91 -11.19
N HIS A 77 1.28 2.12 -10.75
CA HIS A 77 2.64 2.65 -10.85
C HIS A 77 3.63 1.81 -10.05
N ASN A 78 3.27 1.41 -8.83
CA ASN A 78 4.09 0.51 -8.02
C ASN A 78 4.28 -0.85 -8.71
N ASP A 79 3.23 -1.43 -9.28
CA ASP A 79 3.31 -2.65 -10.09
C ASP A 79 4.28 -2.50 -11.28
N GLN A 80 4.22 -1.37 -12.00
CA GLN A 80 5.17 -1.08 -13.09
C GLN A 80 6.61 -0.90 -12.60
N LEU A 81 6.82 -0.27 -11.45
CA LEU A 81 8.15 -0.12 -10.84
C LEU A 81 8.75 -1.49 -10.50
N VAL A 82 7.98 -2.36 -9.83
CA VAL A 82 8.43 -3.71 -9.50
C VAL A 82 8.75 -4.51 -10.77
N GLN A 83 7.90 -4.43 -11.79
CA GLN A 83 8.14 -5.09 -13.08
C GLN A 83 9.43 -4.64 -13.76
N ARG A 84 9.78 -3.35 -13.68
CA ARG A 84 10.99 -2.79 -14.30
C ARG A 84 12.26 -3.05 -13.49
N CYS A 85 12.19 -2.92 -12.17
CA CYS A 85 13.36 -2.96 -11.30
C CYS A 85 13.72 -4.38 -10.82
N SER A 86 12.74 -5.31 -10.74
CA SER A 86 12.98 -6.64 -10.18
C SER A 86 13.42 -7.65 -11.24
N LYS A 87 14.72 -7.98 -11.23
CA LYS A 87 15.28 -9.06 -12.06
C LYS A 87 14.64 -10.42 -11.75
N THR A 88 14.45 -10.71 -10.45
CA THR A 88 13.82 -11.96 -9.98
C THR A 88 12.38 -12.09 -10.50
N PHE A 89 11.62 -10.99 -10.49
CA PHE A 89 10.27 -10.96 -11.04
C PHE A 89 10.28 -11.25 -12.55
N GLN A 90 11.16 -10.59 -13.31
CA GLN A 90 11.25 -10.76 -14.75
C GLN A 90 11.66 -12.19 -15.13
N ALA A 91 12.60 -12.79 -14.40
CA ALA A 91 13.02 -14.18 -14.62
C ALA A 91 11.85 -15.15 -14.34
N THR A 92 11.12 -14.94 -13.24
CA THR A 92 9.94 -15.74 -12.89
C THR A 92 8.81 -15.56 -13.91
N TRP A 93 8.64 -14.36 -14.46
CA TRP A 93 7.68 -14.11 -15.52
C TRP A 93 8.02 -14.88 -16.81
N LYS A 94 9.30 -14.92 -17.22
CA LYS A 94 9.73 -15.73 -18.37
C LYS A 94 9.36 -17.21 -18.23
N MET A 95 9.47 -17.76 -17.02
CA MET A 95 9.14 -19.17 -16.75
C MET A 95 7.64 -19.46 -16.65
N THR A 96 6.89 -18.55 -16.04
CA THR A 96 5.43 -18.69 -15.92
C THR A 96 4.69 -18.43 -17.23
N LYS A 97 5.39 -17.91 -18.26
CA LYS A 97 4.94 -17.57 -19.63
C LYS A 97 3.86 -16.47 -19.69
N THR A 98 2.95 -16.40 -18.73
CA THR A 98 1.84 -15.44 -18.73
C THR A 98 1.76 -14.70 -17.40
N LYS A 99 1.46 -13.39 -17.46
CA LYS A 99 1.28 -12.55 -16.26
C LYS A 99 0.17 -13.07 -15.33
N PRO A 100 -1.02 -13.50 -15.81
CA PRO A 100 -2.06 -14.00 -14.91
C PRO A 100 -1.59 -15.21 -14.09
N ARG A 101 -0.83 -16.13 -14.69
CA ARG A 101 -0.30 -17.30 -13.99
C ARG A 101 0.72 -16.89 -12.92
N LEU A 102 1.61 -15.95 -13.22
CA LEU A 102 2.54 -15.38 -12.25
C LEU A 102 1.80 -14.81 -11.02
N TRP A 103 0.74 -14.04 -11.25
CA TRP A 103 -0.07 -13.45 -10.17
C TRP A 103 -0.81 -14.48 -9.33
N VAL A 104 -1.35 -15.53 -9.96
CA VAL A 104 -1.98 -16.65 -9.24
C VAL A 104 -0.95 -17.36 -8.36
N THR A 105 0.23 -17.69 -8.90
CA THR A 105 1.29 -18.33 -8.12
C THR A 105 1.78 -17.43 -6.99
N LEU A 106 2.00 -16.14 -7.25
CA LEU A 106 2.43 -15.18 -6.23
C LEU A 106 1.45 -15.14 -5.05
N ARG A 107 0.15 -15.07 -5.35
CA ARG A 107 -0.89 -15.11 -4.32
C ARG A 107 -0.92 -16.44 -3.57
N ALA A 108 -0.77 -17.57 -4.27
CA ALA A 108 -0.73 -18.89 -3.64
C ALA A 108 0.46 -19.00 -2.68
N VAL A 109 1.66 -18.61 -3.12
CA VAL A 109 2.88 -18.62 -2.31
C VAL A 109 2.73 -17.73 -1.08
N PHE A 110 2.21 -16.51 -1.26
CA PHE A 110 1.94 -15.58 -0.17
C PHE A 110 0.99 -16.16 0.89
N MET A 111 0.02 -16.99 0.48
CA MET A 111 -0.91 -17.64 1.42
C MET A 111 -0.31 -18.88 2.10
N VAL A 112 0.68 -19.53 1.50
CA VAL A 112 1.30 -20.76 2.02
C VAL A 112 2.30 -20.48 3.13
N LYS A 113 3.06 -19.38 3.04
CA LYS A 113 4.13 -19.05 4.00
C LYS A 113 4.14 -17.55 4.29
N PRO A 114 4.34 -17.13 5.56
CA PRO A 114 4.62 -15.73 5.86
C PRO A 114 6.02 -15.32 5.36
N PHE A 115 6.12 -14.14 4.74
CA PHE A 115 7.36 -13.55 4.25
C PHE A 115 7.61 -12.21 4.92
N GLN A 116 8.87 -11.89 5.21
CA GLN A 116 9.22 -10.60 5.84
C GLN A 116 9.27 -9.45 4.84
N ASN A 117 9.54 -9.76 3.57
CA ASN A 117 9.61 -8.78 2.49
C ASN A 117 9.29 -9.44 1.13
N PHE A 118 8.98 -8.59 0.14
CA PHE A 118 8.69 -9.07 -1.22
C PHE A 118 9.89 -9.75 -1.89
N LYS A 119 11.12 -9.40 -1.52
CA LYS A 119 12.32 -10.05 -2.07
C LYS A 119 12.35 -11.54 -1.69
N GLU A 120 12.12 -11.87 -0.43
CA GLU A 120 12.05 -13.27 0.04
C GLU A 120 10.95 -14.05 -0.70
N LEU A 121 9.79 -13.42 -0.94
CA LEU A 121 8.71 -14.01 -1.71
C LEU A 121 9.15 -14.32 -3.15
N TYR A 122 9.79 -13.37 -3.82
CA TYR A 122 10.25 -13.56 -5.21
C TYR A 122 11.38 -14.58 -5.31
N ASP A 123 12.31 -14.58 -4.35
CA ASP A 123 13.40 -15.55 -4.29
C ASP A 123 12.84 -16.97 -4.05
N TYR A 124 11.83 -17.12 -3.19
CA TYR A 124 11.15 -18.39 -2.99
C TYR A 124 10.43 -18.87 -4.26
N MET A 125 9.71 -17.96 -4.95
CA MET A 125 9.12 -18.28 -6.25
C MET A 125 10.19 -18.69 -7.27
N ALA A 126 11.34 -18.02 -7.31
CA ALA A 126 12.44 -18.37 -8.20
C ALA A 126 13.00 -19.77 -7.87
N CYS A 127 13.16 -20.11 -6.59
CA CYS A 127 13.51 -21.48 -6.16
C CYS A 127 12.47 -22.52 -6.61
N MET A 128 11.17 -22.24 -6.47
CA MET A 128 10.11 -23.15 -6.92
C MET A 128 10.17 -23.46 -8.41
N TYR A 129 10.55 -22.46 -9.23
CA TYR A 129 10.72 -22.61 -10.67
C TYR A 129 12.16 -23.00 -11.09
N GLN A 130 13.03 -23.33 -10.12
CA GLN A 130 14.44 -23.71 -10.34
C GLN A 130 15.23 -22.68 -11.17
N ILE A 131 14.94 -21.39 -10.99
CA ILE A 131 15.58 -20.31 -11.72
C ILE A 131 16.93 -20.00 -11.07
N LYS A 132 18.03 -20.16 -11.81
CA LYS A 132 19.33 -19.63 -11.41
C LYS A 132 19.32 -18.12 -11.68
N ILE A 133 19.35 -17.33 -10.62
CA ILE A 133 19.53 -15.89 -10.70
C ILE A 133 21.04 -15.65 -10.62
N GLU A 134 21.64 -15.16 -11.71
CA GLU A 134 23.02 -14.63 -11.72
C GLU A 134 23.09 -13.26 -11.03
#